data_AF-A0A661PLW3-F1
#
_entry.id   AF-A0A661PLW3-F1
#
_cell.length_a   1.000
_cell.length_b   1.000
_cell.length_c   1.000
_cell.angle_alpha   90.00
_cell.angle_beta   90.00
_cell.angle_gamma   90.00
#
_symmetry.space_group_name_H-M   'P 1'
#
loop_
_entity.id
_entity.type
_entity.pdbx_description
1 polymer ?
#
loop_
_entity_poly.entity_id
_entity_poly.type
_entity_poly.pdbx_seq_one_letter_code
_entity_poly.pdbx_strand_id
1 'polypeptide(L)'
;MANHRTTRTLSVNERFGSWTVLEVPNPLTAKTKIPTLCDCGMKGSPSFIALYTNKSTKCKACGNRQYDSKDVPDGFKQFKGTTLYANKEGQIYSSKMGRLVKPGRGGTNGEYLKLGQSYGGEVYVHRIIALVYIPLEDGRHQINHKDKCTTNNTKENLEWVTPQENLLHAHGYLNYKTDKTKQI
;
A
#
# COMPACT_ATOMS: atom_id res chain seq x y z
N MET A 1 21.51 29.56 -20.05
CA MET A 1 20.30 29.39 -19.21
C MET A 1 20.71 28.62 -17.96
N ALA A 2 20.73 29.29 -16.81
CA ALA A 2 21.21 28.69 -15.56
C ALA A 2 20.23 27.60 -15.09
N ASN A 3 20.74 26.39 -14.91
CA ASN A 3 20.02 25.29 -14.26
C ASN A 3 19.71 25.70 -12.83
N HIS A 4 18.49 26.18 -12.56
CA HIS A 4 17.96 26.29 -11.20
C HIS A 4 17.75 24.87 -10.66
N ARG A 5 18.82 24.26 -10.15
CA ARG A 5 18.71 23.16 -9.18
C ARG A 5 18.00 23.78 -7.98
N THR A 6 16.74 23.42 -7.78
CA THR A 6 16.03 23.66 -6.53
C THR A 6 16.93 23.16 -5.40
N THR A 7 17.50 24.08 -4.63
CA THR A 7 18.31 23.76 -3.46
C THR A 7 17.37 23.08 -2.48
N ARG A 8 17.46 21.75 -2.39
CA ARG A 8 16.71 20.98 -1.41
C ARG A 8 17.19 21.41 -0.02
N THR A 9 16.34 22.12 0.70
CA THR A 9 16.59 22.57 2.08
C THR A 9 16.06 21.53 3.05
N LEU A 10 16.84 21.27 4.11
CA LEU A 10 16.50 20.36 5.21
C LEU A 10 16.14 21.20 6.45
N SER A 11 15.12 20.79 7.19
CA SER A 11 14.71 21.47 8.43
C SER A 11 14.81 20.56 9.66
N VAL A 12 15.08 21.14 10.82
CA VAL A 12 14.91 20.43 12.11
C VAL A 12 13.44 20.02 12.26
N ASN A 13 13.19 18.84 12.84
CA ASN A 13 11.89 18.17 12.95
C ASN A 13 11.26 17.68 11.63
N GLU A 14 11.93 17.85 10.48
CA GLU A 14 11.47 17.27 9.23
C GLU A 14 11.48 15.74 9.30
N ARG A 15 10.47 15.09 8.70
CA ARG A 15 10.28 13.64 8.79
C ARG A 15 10.60 12.91 7.49
N PHE A 16 11.34 11.81 7.60
CA PHE A 16 11.70 10.92 6.50
C PHE A 16 11.46 9.46 6.88
N GLY A 17 10.29 8.93 6.52
CA GLY A 17 9.83 7.66 7.07
C GLY A 17 9.63 7.77 8.59
N SER A 18 10.31 6.92 9.35
CA SER A 18 10.33 6.92 10.81
C SER A 18 11.44 7.79 11.41
N TRP A 19 12.22 8.50 10.58
CA TRP A 19 13.23 9.44 11.06
C TRP A 19 12.62 10.83 11.27
N THR A 20 13.02 11.47 12.37
CA THR A 20 12.85 12.90 12.63
C THR A 20 14.24 13.54 12.68
N VAL A 21 14.45 14.62 11.92
CA VAL A 21 15.72 15.37 11.91
C VAL A 21 15.90 16.10 13.22
N LEU A 22 17.03 15.88 13.89
CA LEU A 22 17.35 16.57 15.16
C LEU A 22 18.12 17.87 14.90
N GLU A 23 19.05 17.84 13.95
CA GLU A 23 19.96 18.95 13.67
C GLU A 23 20.29 18.98 12.17
N VAL A 24 20.54 20.18 11.63
CA VAL A 24 20.91 20.39 10.22
C VAL A 24 22.34 20.91 10.15
N PRO A 25 23.32 20.07 9.80
CA PRO A 25 24.71 20.51 9.66
C PRO A 25 24.90 21.46 8.48
N ASN A 26 25.79 22.44 8.64
CA ASN A 26 26.21 23.37 7.60
C ASN A 26 27.75 23.30 7.46
N PRO A 27 28.32 23.02 6.26
CA PRO A 27 27.66 22.89 4.96
C PRO A 27 26.91 21.57 4.75
N LEU A 28 25.79 21.65 4.02
CA LEU A 28 24.98 20.49 3.65
C LEU A 28 25.39 19.95 2.28
N THR A 29 25.90 18.72 2.24
CA THR A 29 26.26 17.99 1.02
C THR A 29 25.45 16.69 0.94
N ALA A 30 25.41 16.07 -0.24
CA ALA A 30 24.75 14.78 -0.43
C ALA A 30 25.19 13.69 0.57
N LYS A 31 26.47 13.71 0.98
CA LYS A 31 27.05 12.71 1.89
C LYS A 31 26.98 13.13 3.37
N THR A 32 26.62 14.38 3.68
CA THR A 32 26.54 14.90 5.05
C THR A 32 25.62 14.00 5.89
N LYS A 33 26.12 13.60 7.06
CA LYS A 33 25.42 12.73 8.01
C LYS A 33 24.47 13.59 8.83
N ILE A 34 23.19 13.25 8.82
CA ILE A 34 22.15 14.03 9.47
C ILE A 34 21.78 13.36 10.78
N PRO A 35 21.99 13.99 11.95
CA PRO A 35 21.50 13.47 13.21
C PRO A 35 19.97 13.32 13.18
N THR A 36 19.47 12.10 13.40
CA THR A 36 18.05 11.77 13.35
C THR A 36 17.63 10.90 14.53
N LEU A 37 16.38 11.03 14.98
CA LEU A 37 15.75 10.14 15.94
C LEU A 37 14.72 9.27 15.22
N CYS A 38 14.79 7.95 15.42
CA CYS A 38 13.79 7.03 14.91
C CYS A 38 12.57 7.03 15.84
N ASP A 39 11.37 6.75 15.33
CA ASP A 39 10.15 6.62 16.14
C ASP A 39 10.29 5.66 17.35
N CYS A 40 11.22 4.69 17.29
CA CYS A 40 11.52 3.77 18.40
C CYS A 40 12.46 4.34 19.48
N GLY A 41 12.88 5.60 19.37
CA GLY A 41 13.84 6.25 20.27
C GLY A 41 15.32 6.04 19.91
N MET A 42 15.65 5.21 18.91
CA MET A 42 17.04 5.06 18.48
C MET A 42 17.53 6.27 17.68
N LYS A 43 18.69 6.80 18.08
CA LYS A 43 19.42 7.81 17.30
C LYS A 43 20.12 7.17 16.10
N GLY A 44 20.26 7.94 15.02
CA GLY A 44 20.96 7.53 13.80
C GLY A 44 21.53 8.72 13.05
N SER A 45 22.32 8.42 12.02
CA SER A 45 22.99 9.44 11.19
C SER A 45 23.00 9.08 9.69
N PRO A 46 21.83 8.88 9.04
CA PRO A 46 21.78 8.65 7.60
C PRO A 46 22.34 9.84 6.81
N SER A 47 22.84 9.59 5.60
CA SER A 47 23.29 10.70 4.74
C SER A 47 22.09 11.49 4.21
N PHE A 48 22.29 12.79 3.98
CA PHE A 48 21.30 13.69 3.38
C PHE A 48 20.64 13.08 2.14
N ILE A 49 21.44 12.56 1.19
CA ILE A 49 20.90 11.94 -0.01
C ILE A 49 20.08 10.68 0.28
N ALA A 50 20.45 9.89 1.30
CA ALA A 50 19.74 8.66 1.64
C ALA A 50 18.35 8.95 2.24
N LEU A 51 18.21 10.05 3.00
CA LEU A 51 16.92 10.52 3.49
C LEU A 51 16.01 10.94 2.33
N TYR A 52 16.48 11.84 1.45
CA TYR A 52 15.65 12.36 0.34
C TYR A 52 15.33 11.35 -0.75
N THR A 53 16.16 10.32 -0.92
CA THR A 53 15.90 9.23 -1.88
C THR A 53 15.14 8.06 -1.23
N ASN A 54 14.72 8.20 0.03
CA ASN A 54 14.06 7.14 0.81
C ASN A 54 14.86 5.83 0.91
N LYS A 55 16.18 5.88 0.71
CA LYS A 55 17.08 4.73 0.93
C LYS A 55 17.30 4.45 2.41
N SER A 56 17.10 5.44 3.28
CA SER A 56 17.04 5.28 4.73
C SER A 56 15.74 5.84 5.26
N THR A 57 14.92 5.00 5.87
CA THR A 57 13.60 5.37 6.39
C THR A 57 13.38 4.99 7.86
N LYS A 58 14.33 4.28 8.49
CA LYS A 58 14.29 3.88 9.90
C LYS A 58 15.67 3.41 10.38
N CYS A 59 15.86 3.25 11.68
CA CYS A 59 17.10 2.72 12.26
C CYS A 59 17.34 1.24 11.89
N LYS A 60 18.60 0.80 11.97
CA LYS A 60 18.98 -0.58 11.62
C LYS A 60 18.23 -1.62 12.44
N ALA A 61 18.06 -1.41 13.75
CA ALA A 61 17.32 -2.37 14.57
C ALA A 61 15.82 -2.38 14.27
N CYS A 62 15.18 -1.27 13.88
CA CYS A 62 13.82 -1.31 13.33
C CYS A 62 13.76 -1.95 11.94
N GLY A 63 14.81 -1.83 11.14
CA GLY A 63 14.92 -2.52 9.84
C GLY A 63 15.12 -4.03 10.00
N ASN A 64 15.77 -4.46 11.08
CA ASN A 64 16.04 -5.85 11.41
C ASN A 64 15.01 -6.46 12.37
N ARG A 65 14.04 -5.68 12.85
CA ARG A 65 13.04 -6.15 13.80
C ARG A 65 12.22 -7.24 13.11
N GLN A 66 12.23 -8.44 13.67
CA GLN A 66 11.23 -9.44 13.33
C GLN A 66 9.91 -8.93 13.90
N TYR A 67 9.00 -8.55 13.01
CA TYR A 67 7.72 -8.02 13.41
C TYR A 67 6.79 -9.20 13.71
N ASP A 68 6.24 -9.19 14.92
CA ASP A 68 5.32 -10.21 15.38
C ASP A 68 3.88 -9.80 15.02
N SER A 69 3.02 -10.77 14.75
CA SER A 69 1.57 -10.61 14.54
C SER A 69 0.85 -9.74 15.57
N LYS A 70 1.40 -9.62 16.79
CA LYS A 70 0.85 -8.80 17.88
C LYS A 70 0.96 -7.29 17.68
N ASP A 71 1.78 -6.83 16.75
CA ASP A 71 2.00 -5.40 16.48
C ASP A 71 1.11 -4.88 15.32
N VAL A 72 0.16 -5.69 14.83
CA VAL A 72 -0.76 -5.32 13.75
C VAL A 72 -1.83 -4.36 14.30
N PRO A 73 -2.14 -3.24 13.61
CA PRO A 73 -3.19 -2.33 14.06
C PRO A 73 -4.56 -2.99 14.13
N ASP A 74 -5.40 -2.52 15.06
CA ASP A 74 -6.79 -2.98 15.18
C ASP A 74 -7.57 -2.84 13.86
N GLY A 75 -8.48 -3.78 13.62
CA GLY A 75 -9.32 -3.80 12.43
C GLY A 75 -8.68 -4.44 11.19
N PHE A 76 -7.38 -4.73 11.21
CA PHE A 76 -6.69 -5.48 10.16
C PHE A 76 -6.82 -6.99 10.34
N LYS A 77 -7.08 -7.72 9.25
CA LYS A 77 -7.18 -9.18 9.22
C LYS A 77 -6.11 -9.78 8.32
N GLN A 78 -5.55 -10.92 8.75
CA GLN A 78 -4.47 -11.59 8.02
C GLN A 78 -4.97 -12.15 6.69
N PHE A 79 -4.21 -11.93 5.62
CA PHE A 79 -4.47 -12.52 4.33
C PHE A 79 -3.81 -13.89 4.22
N LYS A 80 -4.61 -14.97 4.21
CA LYS A 80 -4.17 -16.37 3.91
C LYS A 80 -2.92 -16.84 4.65
N GLY A 81 -2.76 -16.49 5.93
CA GLY A 81 -1.57 -16.86 6.73
C GLY A 81 -0.26 -16.18 6.27
N THR A 82 -0.33 -15.20 5.37
CA THR A 82 0.83 -14.43 4.90
C THR A 82 1.23 -13.34 5.90
N THR A 83 2.32 -12.62 5.63
CA THR A 83 2.70 -11.44 6.41
C THR A 83 1.86 -10.20 6.12
N LEU A 84 0.90 -10.28 5.19
CA LEU A 84 0.02 -9.19 4.81
C LEU A 84 -1.29 -9.24 5.60
N TYR A 85 -1.75 -8.06 5.97
CA TYR A 85 -3.02 -7.84 6.62
C TYR A 85 -3.77 -6.75 5.87
N ALA A 86 -5.10 -6.82 5.85
CA ALA A 86 -5.95 -5.86 5.16
C ALA A 86 -7.04 -5.34 6.09
N ASN A 87 -7.52 -4.11 5.89
CA ASN A 87 -8.70 -3.58 6.58
C ASN A 87 -9.90 -3.38 5.62
N LYS A 88 -11.05 -2.92 6.12
CA LYS A 88 -12.24 -2.73 5.29
C LYS A 88 -12.13 -1.52 4.35
N GLU A 89 -11.26 -0.58 4.67
CA GLU A 89 -11.05 0.68 3.95
C GLU A 89 -10.13 0.53 2.72
N GLY A 90 -9.66 -0.69 2.42
CA GLY A 90 -8.80 -0.94 1.26
C GLY A 90 -7.30 -0.80 1.55
N GLN A 91 -6.90 -0.66 2.81
CA GLN A 91 -5.49 -0.49 3.19
C GLN A 91 -4.83 -1.84 3.45
N ILE A 92 -3.55 -1.94 3.10
CA ILE A 92 -2.73 -3.13 3.34
C ILE A 92 -1.60 -2.80 4.31
N TYR A 93 -1.48 -3.61 5.35
CA TYR A 93 -0.41 -3.58 6.33
C TYR A 93 0.53 -4.76 6.13
N SER A 94 1.84 -4.52 6.19
CA SER A 94 2.84 -5.58 6.15
C SER A 94 3.45 -5.72 7.54
N SER A 95 3.14 -6.84 8.20
CA SER A 95 3.80 -7.20 9.47
C SER A 95 5.30 -7.26 9.25
N LYS A 96 5.79 -7.99 8.24
CA LYS A 96 7.23 -8.04 7.88
C LYS A 96 7.95 -6.68 7.84
N MET A 97 7.28 -5.60 7.41
CA MET A 97 7.87 -4.26 7.34
C MET A 97 7.48 -3.32 8.49
N GLY A 98 6.51 -3.74 9.32
CA GLY A 98 5.91 -2.96 10.39
C GLY A 98 5.23 -1.68 9.92
N ARG A 99 4.55 -1.68 8.76
CA ARG A 99 3.96 -0.47 8.19
C ARG A 99 2.87 -0.75 7.16
N LEU A 100 2.07 0.28 6.87
CA LEU A 100 1.23 0.33 5.68
C LEU A 100 2.07 0.25 4.40
N VAL A 101 1.61 -0.60 3.48
CA VAL A 101 2.20 -0.80 2.17
C VAL A 101 1.61 0.26 1.24
N LYS A 102 2.49 1.00 0.54
CA LYS A 102 2.06 1.92 -0.52
C LYS A 102 1.93 1.10 -1.82
N PRO A 103 0.72 0.90 -2.36
CA PRO A 103 0.54 0.16 -3.60
C PRO A 103 1.08 0.97 -4.79
N GLY A 104 1.61 0.26 -5.77
CA GLY A 104 1.86 0.80 -7.10
C GLY A 104 0.64 0.64 -8.01
N ARG A 105 0.85 0.86 -9.30
CA ARG A 105 -0.15 0.67 -10.36
C ARG A 105 0.14 -0.60 -11.15
N GLY A 106 -0.90 -1.29 -11.61
CA GLY A 106 -0.82 -2.52 -12.41
C GLY A 106 -2.10 -2.74 -13.22
N GLY A 107 -2.18 -3.84 -13.96
CA GLY A 107 -3.17 -4.03 -15.02
C GLY A 107 -2.59 -3.66 -16.38
N THR A 108 -3.33 -3.91 -17.46
CA THR A 108 -2.86 -3.66 -18.84
C THR A 108 -2.50 -2.19 -19.05
N ASN A 109 -3.23 -1.28 -18.41
CA ASN A 109 -3.06 0.16 -18.50
C ASN A 109 -2.69 0.81 -17.16
N GLY A 110 -2.26 0.03 -16.17
CA GLY A 110 -1.96 0.56 -14.84
C GLY A 110 -3.18 1.06 -14.07
N GLU A 111 -4.37 0.54 -14.35
CA GLU A 111 -5.63 0.96 -13.77
C GLU A 111 -5.84 0.48 -12.33
N TYR A 112 -5.25 -0.65 -11.92
CA TYR A 112 -5.44 -1.24 -10.60
C TYR A 112 -4.33 -0.91 -9.61
N LEU A 113 -4.68 -0.85 -8.32
CA LEU A 113 -3.70 -0.85 -7.23
C LEU A 113 -3.09 -2.24 -7.06
N LYS A 114 -1.75 -2.29 -7.05
CA LYS A 114 -0.98 -3.54 -7.01
C LYS A 114 0.20 -3.45 -6.02
N LEU A 115 0.48 -4.55 -5.33
CA LEU A 115 1.65 -4.74 -4.50
C LEU A 115 2.83 -5.32 -5.32
N GLY A 116 4.05 -5.09 -4.85
CA GLY A 116 5.26 -5.63 -5.49
C GLY A 116 5.29 -7.15 -5.52
N GLN A 117 6.02 -7.74 -6.48
CA GLN A 117 6.16 -9.20 -6.59
C GLN A 117 6.78 -9.86 -5.34
N SER A 118 7.55 -9.10 -4.56
CA SER A 118 8.18 -9.56 -3.32
C SER A 118 7.23 -10.07 -2.24
N TYR A 119 5.91 -9.86 -2.39
CA TYR A 119 4.89 -10.33 -1.46
C TYR A 119 4.32 -11.71 -1.78
N GLY A 120 4.63 -12.29 -2.95
CA GLY A 120 4.15 -13.62 -3.37
C GLY A 120 2.64 -13.69 -3.64
N GLY A 121 2.23 -14.40 -4.69
CA GLY A 121 0.82 -14.69 -4.96
C GLY A 121 -0.01 -13.48 -5.45
N GLU A 122 -1.24 -13.36 -4.93
CA GLU A 122 -2.24 -12.36 -5.34
C GLU A 122 -1.79 -10.93 -5.02
N VAL A 123 -1.41 -10.18 -6.06
CA VAL A 123 -0.78 -8.86 -5.93
C VAL A 123 -1.74 -7.68 -5.98
N TYR A 124 -2.99 -7.88 -6.38
CA TYR A 124 -3.93 -6.76 -6.53
C TYR A 124 -4.68 -6.48 -5.22
N VAL A 125 -4.77 -5.20 -4.85
CA VAL A 125 -5.37 -4.78 -3.58
C VAL A 125 -6.83 -5.23 -3.49
N HIS A 126 -7.65 -5.02 -4.53
CA HIS A 126 -9.04 -5.49 -4.53
C HIS A 126 -9.17 -6.99 -4.28
N ARG A 127 -8.26 -7.82 -4.83
CA ARG A 127 -8.28 -9.27 -4.64
C ARG A 127 -7.99 -9.65 -3.20
N ILE A 128 -6.98 -9.02 -2.60
CA ILE A 128 -6.65 -9.23 -1.19
C ILE A 128 -7.84 -8.85 -0.31
N ILE A 129 -8.44 -7.68 -0.52
CA ILE A 129 -9.57 -7.20 0.29
C ILE A 129 -10.78 -8.13 0.18
N ALA A 130 -11.18 -8.50 -1.05
CA ALA A 130 -12.30 -9.39 -1.27
C ALA A 130 -12.09 -10.76 -0.61
N LEU A 131 -10.91 -11.35 -0.77
CA LEU A 131 -10.59 -12.65 -0.17
C LEU A 131 -10.53 -12.61 1.37
N VAL A 132 -10.32 -11.45 1.99
CA VAL A 132 -10.28 -11.29 3.46
C VAL A 132 -11.66 -11.00 4.04
N TYR A 133 -12.48 -10.19 3.36
CA TYR A 133 -13.69 -9.61 3.94
C TYR A 133 -15.01 -10.00 3.27
N ILE A 134 -14.97 -10.55 2.06
CA ILE A 134 -16.15 -10.87 1.27
C ILE A 134 -16.23 -12.39 1.14
N PRO A 135 -17.19 -13.04 1.82
CA PRO A 135 -17.42 -14.47 1.65
C PRO A 135 -17.54 -14.81 0.18
N LEU A 136 -16.83 -15.87 -0.25
CA LEU A 136 -16.92 -16.33 -1.62
C LEU A 136 -18.36 -16.77 -1.90
N GLU A 137 -18.92 -16.26 -2.98
CA GLU A 137 -20.26 -16.63 -3.44
C GLU A 137 -20.12 -17.70 -4.52
N ASP A 138 -20.91 -18.78 -4.40
CA ASP A 138 -20.79 -19.90 -5.32
C ASP A 138 -21.09 -19.48 -6.78
N GLY A 139 -20.32 -20.04 -7.72
CA GLY A 139 -20.39 -19.68 -9.14
C GLY A 139 -19.88 -18.27 -9.51
N ARG A 140 -19.41 -17.45 -8.55
CA ARG A 140 -18.85 -16.11 -8.81
C ARG A 140 -17.36 -16.08 -8.50
N HIS A 141 -16.57 -15.85 -9.54
CA HIS A 141 -15.10 -15.98 -9.47
C HIS A 141 -14.35 -14.70 -9.86
N GLN A 142 -15.07 -13.66 -10.30
CA GLN A 142 -14.49 -12.35 -10.60
C GLN A 142 -14.85 -11.34 -9.53
N ILE A 143 -13.99 -10.35 -9.32
CA ILE A 143 -14.25 -9.24 -8.40
C ILE A 143 -14.58 -8.02 -9.23
N ASN A 144 -15.68 -7.37 -8.88
CA ASN A 144 -16.15 -6.13 -9.49
C ASN A 144 -16.00 -4.95 -8.54
N HIS A 145 -15.80 -3.76 -9.11
CA HIS A 145 -15.91 -2.46 -8.44
C HIS A 145 -17.26 -1.84 -8.78
N LYS A 146 -18.14 -1.72 -7.79
CA LYS A 146 -19.52 -1.21 -7.97
C LYS A 146 -19.54 0.18 -8.59
N ASP A 147 -18.65 1.05 -8.15
CA ASP A 147 -18.51 2.43 -8.63
C ASP A 147 -17.66 2.58 -9.91
N LYS A 148 -17.15 1.47 -10.47
CA LYS A 148 -16.22 1.45 -11.62
C LYS A 148 -14.87 2.16 -11.39
N CYS A 149 -14.55 2.51 -10.14
CA CYS A 149 -13.29 3.12 -9.74
C CYS A 149 -12.34 2.05 -9.20
N THR A 150 -11.39 1.61 -10.04
CA THR A 150 -10.41 0.55 -9.74
C THR A 150 -9.44 0.87 -8.60
N THR A 151 -9.37 2.13 -8.15
CA THR A 151 -8.59 2.55 -6.99
C THR A 151 -9.40 2.61 -5.69
N ASN A 152 -10.74 2.59 -5.76
CA ASN A 152 -11.60 2.50 -4.59
C ASN A 152 -11.74 1.03 -4.15
N ASN A 153 -10.86 0.59 -3.26
CA ASN A 153 -10.78 -0.82 -2.85
C ASN A 153 -11.45 -1.08 -1.50
N THR A 154 -12.41 -0.26 -1.09
CA THR A 154 -13.18 -0.50 0.13
C THR A 154 -14.00 -1.78 -0.01
N LYS A 155 -14.17 -2.52 1.10
CA LYS A 155 -14.97 -3.74 1.13
C LYS A 155 -16.36 -3.50 0.54
N GLU A 156 -16.97 -2.38 0.88
CA GLU A 156 -18.33 -2.02 0.50
C GLU A 156 -18.46 -1.79 -1.03
N ASN A 157 -17.39 -1.32 -1.68
CA ASN A 157 -17.34 -1.10 -3.12
C ASN A 157 -17.04 -2.37 -3.94
N LEU A 158 -16.55 -3.44 -3.29
CA LEU A 158 -16.19 -4.68 -3.96
C LEU A 158 -17.31 -5.71 -3.85
N GLU A 159 -17.36 -6.61 -4.82
CA GLU A 159 -18.26 -7.77 -4.80
C GLU A 159 -17.77 -8.89 -5.71
N TRP A 160 -18.19 -10.11 -5.43
CA TRP A 160 -18.05 -11.22 -6.36
C TRP A 160 -19.11 -11.12 -7.46
N VAL A 161 -18.72 -11.43 -8.70
CA VAL A 161 -19.57 -11.49 -9.89
C VAL A 161 -19.18 -12.67 -10.78
N THR A 162 -20.10 -13.09 -11.64
CA THR A 162 -19.80 -13.94 -12.81
C THR A 162 -19.15 -13.10 -13.93
N PRO A 163 -18.50 -13.74 -14.91
CA PRO A 163 -17.99 -13.01 -16.09
C PRO A 163 -19.08 -12.26 -16.86
N GLN A 164 -20.28 -12.84 -16.96
CA GLN A 164 -21.42 -12.23 -17.65
C GLN A 164 -21.93 -11.00 -16.89
N GLU A 165 -22.11 -11.11 -15.57
CA GLU A 165 -22.50 -10.00 -14.69
C GLU A 165 -21.50 -8.83 -14.80
N ASN A 166 -20.20 -9.13 -14.80
CA ASN A 166 -19.14 -8.12 -14.91
C ASN A 166 -19.18 -7.40 -16.26
N LEU A 167 -19.38 -8.14 -17.35
CA LEU A 167 -19.49 -7.59 -18.70
C LEU A 167 -20.73 -6.67 -18.82
N LEU A 168 -21.88 -7.11 -18.31
CA LEU A 168 -23.10 -6.30 -18.28
C LEU A 168 -22.90 -5.00 -17.49
N HIS A 169 -22.27 -5.06 -16.31
CA HIS A 169 -21.95 -3.86 -15.54
C HIS A 169 -21.02 -2.90 -16.28
N ALA A 170 -19.98 -3.43 -16.96
CA ALA A 170 -19.07 -2.63 -17.77
C ALA A 170 -19.82 -1.87 -18.88
N HIS A 171 -20.80 -2.52 -19.52
CA HIS A 171 -21.68 -1.91 -20.53
C HIS A 171 -22.78 -0.99 -19.96
N GLY A 172 -22.88 -0.83 -18.64
CA GLY A 172 -23.80 0.11 -18.00
C GLY A 172 -25.21 -0.43 -17.75
N TYR A 173 -25.41 -1.75 -17.80
CA TYR A 173 -26.69 -2.36 -17.46
C TYR A 173 -26.97 -2.19 -15.95
N LEU A 174 -28.17 -1.72 -15.62
CA LEU A 174 -28.68 -1.71 -14.25
C LEU A 174 -29.11 -3.12 -13.86
N ASN A 175 -29.06 -3.44 -12.56
CA ASN A 175 -29.54 -4.73 -12.02
C ASN A 175 -28.91 -5.98 -12.68
N TYR A 176 -27.66 -5.87 -13.14
CA TYR A 176 -26.92 -6.93 -13.84
C TYR A 176 -26.80 -8.26 -13.06
N LYS A 177 -27.08 -8.28 -11.76
CA LYS A 177 -27.12 -9.48 -10.91
C LYS A 177 -28.47 -10.19 -10.86
N THR A 178 -29.57 -9.52 -11.17
CA THR A 178 -30.92 -10.10 -11.06
C THR A 178 -31.44 -10.62 -12.39
N ASP A 179 -30.76 -10.30 -13.49
CA ASP A 179 -31.24 -10.62 -14.83
C ASP A 179 -30.86 -12.05 -15.24
N LYS A 180 -31.64 -13.02 -14.70
CA LYS A 180 -31.55 -14.44 -15.07
C LYS A 180 -32.05 -14.73 -16.50
N THR A 181 -32.43 -13.73 -17.29
CA THR A 181 -33.20 -13.92 -18.53
C THR A 181 -32.39 -14.19 -19.79
N LYS A 182 -31.05 -14.35 -19.72
CA LYS A 182 -30.24 -14.72 -20.89
C LYS A 182 -29.20 -15.79 -20.60
N GLN A 183 -29.66 -16.94 -20.11
CA GLN A 183 -29.05 -18.22 -20.44
C GLN A 183 -29.80 -18.78 -21.66
N ILE A 184 -29.31 -18.47 -22.86
CA ILE A 184 -29.65 -19.16 -24.10
C ILE A 184 -28.33 -19.52 -24.76
#